data_AF-A0A0T6B1B0-F1
#
_entry.id   AF-A0A0T6B1B0-F1
#
_cell.length_a   1.000
_cell.length_b   1.000
_cell.length_c   1.000
_cell.angle_alpha   90.00
_cell.angle_beta   90.00
_cell.angle_gamma   90.00
#
_symmetry.space_group_name_H-M   'P 1'
#
loop_
_entity.id
_entity.type
_entity.pdbx_description
1 polymer ?
#
loop_
_entity_poly.entity_id
_entity_poly.type
_entity_poly.pdbx_seq_one_letter_code
_entity_poly.pdbx_strand_id
1 'polypeptide(L)'
;TPHKVKDTVSVNEARRTILQLSQPLADIADLINDNIKTLERHNQAIQRDNLSIADLKKNLYVPVINLRCKELSQPTTVCAAKCCIEIYMVNNLKKYHYKQRCHDPCYLKNVPREHIGSPELVNCWAMSNRKCRICSCDYSSHMHIYYVSETYDDKIDNEGVKAQIKDREAALNETKKMVATIESRKTAYENEKNIIIKTMATFAHFLNRNAIAPYNDSYK
;
A
#
# COMPACT_ATOMS: atom_id res chain seq x y z
N THR A 1 28.39 27.75 24.54
CA THR A 1 28.54 27.55 23.07
C THR A 1 27.15 27.64 22.46
N PRO A 2 26.90 28.51 21.47
CA PRO A 2 25.55 28.68 20.93
C PRO A 2 25.10 27.40 20.20
N HIS A 3 23.88 26.94 20.46
CA HIS A 3 23.31 25.79 19.76
C HIS A 3 23.18 26.11 18.26
N LYS A 4 23.69 25.23 17.39
CA LYS A 4 23.56 25.38 15.93
C LYS A 4 22.11 25.16 15.50
N VAL A 5 21.38 26.25 15.29
CA VAL A 5 19.96 26.28 14.91
C VAL A 5 19.65 25.46 13.63
N LYS A 6 20.64 25.24 12.75
CA LYS A 6 20.49 24.39 11.55
C LYS A 6 20.31 22.91 11.87
N ASP A 7 20.92 22.43 12.96
CA ASP A 7 20.88 21.01 13.32
C ASP A 7 19.49 20.65 13.89
N THR A 8 18.85 21.58 14.62
CA THR A 8 17.49 21.38 15.17
C THR A 8 16.40 21.42 14.08
N VAL A 9 16.56 22.25 13.05
CA VAL A 9 15.64 22.26 11.89
C VAL A 9 15.71 20.94 11.13
N SER A 10 16.92 20.44 10.87
CA SER A 10 17.14 19.18 10.13
C SER A 10 16.59 17.96 10.87
N VAL A 11 16.74 17.93 12.20
CA VAL A 11 16.16 16.87 13.05
C VAL A 11 14.63 16.91 13.06
N ASN A 12 14.02 18.11 13.08
CA ASN A 12 12.57 18.24 13.01
C ASN A 12 11.98 17.85 11.64
N GLU A 13 12.65 18.20 10.55
CA GLU A 13 12.30 17.75 9.19
C GLU A 13 12.39 16.22 9.07
N ALA A 14 13.48 15.62 9.55
CA ALA A 14 13.64 14.16 9.57
C ALA A 14 12.53 13.49 10.39
N ARG A 15 12.17 14.04 11.56
CA ARG A 15 11.07 13.56 12.39
C ARG A 15 9.72 13.62 11.66
N ARG A 16 9.42 14.72 10.98
CA ARG A 16 8.18 14.86 10.19
C ARG A 16 8.12 13.82 9.08
N THR A 17 9.20 13.65 8.32
CA THR A 17 9.28 12.66 7.25
C THR A 17 9.10 11.24 7.79
N ILE A 18 9.75 10.88 8.90
CA ILE A 18 9.59 9.55 9.52
C ILE A 18 8.14 9.29 9.95
N LEU A 19 7.47 10.26 10.57
CA LEU A 19 6.06 10.12 10.96
C LEU A 19 5.15 9.91 9.75
N GLN A 20 5.45 10.58 8.64
CA GLN A 20 4.71 10.44 7.39
C GLN A 20 4.95 9.10 6.70
N LEU A 21 6.16 8.55 6.79
CA LEU A 21 6.49 7.22 6.25
C LEU A 21 5.94 6.08 7.11
N SER A 22 5.67 6.32 8.38
CA SER A 22 5.23 5.27 9.32
C SER A 22 3.87 4.68 8.95
N GLN A 23 2.94 5.51 8.48
CA GLN A 23 1.61 5.06 8.06
C GLN A 23 1.64 4.16 6.81
N PRO A 24 2.24 4.56 5.67
CA PRO A 24 2.28 3.70 4.48
C PRO A 24 3.09 2.42 4.73
N LEU A 25 4.14 2.45 5.57
CA LEU A 25 4.88 1.24 5.94
C LEU A 25 4.03 0.26 6.77
N ALA A 26 3.20 0.78 7.70
CA ALA A 26 2.24 -0.05 8.43
C ALA A 26 1.18 -0.65 7.50
N ASP A 27 0.65 0.14 6.57
CA ASP A 27 -0.33 -0.32 5.59
C ASP A 27 0.24 -1.43 4.67
N ILE A 28 1.53 -1.34 4.28
CA ILE A 28 2.23 -2.38 3.51
C ILE A 28 2.47 -3.63 4.36
N ALA A 29 2.87 -3.49 5.63
CA ALA A 29 3.09 -4.62 6.52
C ALA A 29 1.79 -5.41 6.78
N ASP A 30 0.67 -4.70 6.95
CA ASP A 30 -0.66 -5.31 7.05
C ASP A 30 -1.02 -6.04 5.74
N LEU A 31 -0.76 -5.40 4.59
CA LEU A 31 -0.97 -6.00 3.26
C LEU A 31 -0.21 -7.32 3.10
N ILE A 32 1.05 -7.36 3.54
CA ILE A 32 1.87 -8.57 3.49
C ILE A 32 1.31 -9.67 4.41
N ASN A 33 0.90 -9.33 5.64
CA ASN A 33 0.34 -10.30 6.58
C ASN A 33 -0.94 -10.96 6.06
N ASP A 34 -1.81 -10.19 5.42
CA ASP A 34 -3.08 -10.72 4.92
C ASP A 34 -2.90 -11.52 3.62
N ASN A 35 -1.87 -11.21 2.81
CA ASN A 35 -1.42 -12.09 1.73
C ASN A 35 -0.92 -13.44 2.28
N ILE A 36 -0.10 -13.43 3.34
CA ILE A 36 0.34 -14.66 4.02
C ILE A 36 -0.86 -15.49 4.50
N LYS A 37 -1.84 -14.88 5.18
CA LYS A 37 -3.06 -15.58 5.64
C LYS A 37 -3.90 -16.14 4.48
N THR A 38 -3.89 -15.49 3.33
CA THR A 38 -4.63 -15.96 2.15
C THR A 38 -3.95 -17.18 1.54
N LEU A 39 -2.62 -17.13 1.43
CA LEU A 39 -1.79 -18.26 1.03
C LEU A 39 -1.96 -19.45 1.97
N GLU A 40 -2.00 -19.22 3.29
CA GLU A 40 -2.25 -20.26 4.29
C GLU A 40 -3.65 -20.88 4.17
N ARG A 41 -4.70 -20.07 4.03
CA ARG A 41 -6.07 -20.57 3.84
C ARG A 41 -6.20 -21.41 2.57
N HIS A 42 -5.53 -20.99 1.49
CA HIS A 42 -5.53 -21.72 0.24
C HIS A 42 -4.74 -23.02 0.34
N ASN A 43 -3.57 -23.01 0.99
CA ASN A 43 -2.79 -24.23 1.27
C ASN A 43 -3.59 -25.22 2.14
N GLN A 44 -4.28 -24.73 3.19
CA GLN A 44 -5.17 -25.57 4.01
C GLN A 44 -6.33 -26.16 3.21
N ALA A 45 -6.91 -25.41 2.25
CA ALA A 45 -7.96 -25.91 1.38
C ALA A 45 -7.45 -27.01 0.42
N ILE A 46 -6.19 -26.90 0.00
CA ILE A 46 -5.49 -27.90 -0.82
C ILE A 46 -5.15 -29.18 -0.02
N GLN A 47 -4.77 -29.05 1.25
CA GLN A 47 -4.34 -30.18 2.09
C GLN A 47 -5.48 -31.03 2.66
N ARG A 48 -6.74 -30.72 2.35
CA ARG A 48 -7.89 -31.54 2.79
C ARG A 48 -7.90 -32.89 2.08
N ASP A 49 -7.99 -33.96 2.86
CA ASP A 49 -8.19 -35.31 2.31
C ASP A 49 -9.56 -35.40 1.60
N ASN A 50 -9.59 -36.12 0.47
CA ASN A 50 -10.77 -36.37 -0.39
C ASN A 50 -11.21 -35.28 -1.39
N LEU A 51 -10.34 -34.33 -1.78
CA LEU A 51 -10.65 -33.42 -2.90
C LEU A 51 -10.97 -34.18 -4.19
N SER A 52 -12.03 -33.81 -4.91
CA SER A 52 -12.33 -34.36 -6.23
C SER A 52 -11.36 -33.80 -7.30
N ILE A 53 -11.31 -34.41 -8.49
CA ILE A 53 -10.53 -33.84 -9.62
C ILE A 53 -11.01 -32.43 -9.96
N ALA A 54 -12.32 -32.15 -9.83
CA ALA A 54 -12.87 -30.82 -10.05
C ALA A 54 -12.39 -29.82 -8.98
N ASP A 55 -12.29 -30.24 -7.71
CA ASP A 55 -11.77 -29.41 -6.63
C ASP A 55 -10.27 -29.14 -6.79
N LEU A 56 -9.49 -30.16 -7.16
CA LEU A 56 -8.07 -30.01 -7.48
C LEU A 56 -7.88 -29.00 -8.63
N LYS A 57 -8.69 -29.12 -9.69
CA LYS A 57 -8.68 -28.17 -10.82
C LYS A 57 -9.11 -26.75 -10.42
N LYS A 58 -9.96 -26.59 -9.41
CA LYS A 58 -10.35 -25.27 -8.86
C LYS A 58 -9.24 -24.67 -8.00
N ASN A 59 -8.53 -25.51 -7.24
CA ASN A 59 -7.41 -25.12 -6.40
C ASN A 59 -6.14 -24.78 -7.21
N LEU A 60 -6.11 -25.03 -8.51
CA LEU A 60 -5.10 -24.47 -9.42
C LEU A 60 -5.27 -22.97 -9.66
N TYR A 61 -6.34 -22.36 -9.12
CA TYR A 61 -6.61 -20.93 -9.23
C TYR A 61 -6.55 -20.28 -7.86
N VAL A 62 -5.74 -19.24 -7.75
CA VAL A 62 -5.83 -18.28 -6.67
C VAL A 62 -6.27 -16.97 -7.32
N PRO A 63 -7.54 -16.55 -7.18
CA PRO A 63 -7.95 -15.21 -7.60
C PRO A 63 -7.30 -14.20 -6.66
N VAL A 64 -6.41 -13.37 -7.19
CA VAL A 64 -5.79 -12.28 -6.45
C VAL A 64 -6.17 -10.99 -7.17
N ILE A 65 -6.96 -10.13 -6.53
CA ILE A 65 -7.21 -8.79 -7.08
C ILE A 65 -5.93 -7.98 -6.83
N ASN A 66 -5.16 -7.68 -7.88
CA ASN A 66 -4.01 -6.81 -7.74
C ASN A 66 -4.35 -5.38 -8.15
N LEU A 67 -3.61 -4.44 -7.57
CA LEU A 67 -3.57 -3.07 -8.06
C LEU A 67 -2.19 -2.88 -8.66
N ARG A 68 -2.15 -2.44 -9.92
CA ARG A 68 -0.91 -1.95 -10.54
C ARG A 68 -0.92 -0.44 -10.52
N CYS A 69 0.24 0.14 -10.25
CA CYS A 69 0.46 1.56 -10.42
C CYS A 69 1.01 1.81 -11.82
N LYS A 70 0.29 2.57 -12.64
CA LYS A 70 0.80 3.09 -13.90
C LYS A 70 1.33 4.50 -13.65
N GLU A 71 2.61 4.71 -13.91
CA GLU A 71 3.26 6.01 -13.73
C GLU A 71 2.65 7.08 -14.67
N LEU A 72 2.56 8.31 -14.19
CA LEU A 72 2.10 9.49 -14.92
C LEU A 72 3.29 10.43 -15.15
N SER A 73 3.35 11.01 -16.35
CA SER A 73 4.36 12.02 -16.70
C SER A 73 4.12 13.36 -16.01
N GLN A 74 2.92 13.61 -15.49
CA GLN A 74 2.52 14.86 -14.84
C GLN A 74 1.69 14.55 -13.59
N PRO A 75 1.71 15.43 -12.57
CA PRO A 75 0.97 15.16 -11.35
C PRO A 75 -0.52 15.27 -11.60
N THR A 76 -1.28 14.48 -10.85
CA THR A 76 -2.72 14.63 -10.71
C THR A 76 -3.03 15.03 -9.28
N THR A 77 -3.87 16.04 -9.08
CA THR A 77 -4.47 16.29 -7.77
C THR A 77 -5.61 15.31 -7.54
N VAL A 78 -5.49 14.47 -6.52
CA VAL A 78 -6.55 13.54 -6.08
C VAL A 78 -7.03 13.87 -4.68
N CYS A 79 -8.20 13.34 -4.31
CA CYS A 79 -8.74 13.45 -2.97
C CYS A 79 -8.58 12.13 -2.21
N ALA A 80 -8.03 12.18 -1.00
CA ALA A 80 -7.87 11.07 -0.07
C ALA A 80 -8.99 10.99 0.99
N ALA A 81 -10.03 11.84 0.87
CA ALA A 81 -11.18 11.77 1.78
C ALA A 81 -11.96 10.46 1.57
N LYS A 82 -12.52 9.90 2.65
CA LYS A 82 -13.28 8.63 2.62
C LYS A 82 -14.45 8.63 1.61
N CYS A 83 -15.06 9.78 1.35
CA CYS A 83 -16.14 9.93 0.37
C CYS A 83 -15.66 9.95 -1.10
N CYS A 84 -14.36 10.14 -1.33
CA CYS A 84 -13.76 10.32 -2.66
C CYS A 84 -12.86 9.16 -3.08
N ILE A 85 -12.63 8.21 -2.18
CA ILE A 85 -11.85 7.00 -2.43
C ILE A 85 -12.78 5.80 -2.47
N GLU A 86 -12.37 4.80 -3.23
CA GLU A 86 -12.90 3.45 -3.09
C GLU A 86 -11.95 2.64 -2.24
N ILE A 87 -12.54 1.86 -1.34
CA ILE A 87 -11.81 0.92 -0.51
C ILE A 87 -12.17 -0.46 -1.02
N TYR A 88 -11.24 -1.06 -1.75
CA TYR A 88 -11.38 -2.43 -2.21
C TYR A 88 -10.94 -3.37 -1.09
N MET A 89 -11.78 -4.37 -0.81
CA MET A 89 -11.41 -5.48 0.06
C MET A 89 -10.75 -6.55 -0.81
N VAL A 90 -9.42 -6.53 -0.86
CA VAL A 90 -8.62 -7.57 -1.51
C VAL A 90 -8.04 -8.44 -0.41
N ASN A 91 -8.37 -9.73 -0.39
CA ASN A 91 -7.79 -10.66 0.60
C ASN A 91 -8.01 -10.24 2.07
N ASN A 92 -9.13 -9.58 2.38
CA ASN A 92 -9.46 -8.96 3.67
C ASN A 92 -8.71 -7.65 4.02
N LEU A 93 -8.01 -7.04 3.06
CA LEU A 93 -7.34 -5.75 3.23
C LEU A 93 -8.05 -4.62 2.51
N LYS A 94 -8.00 -3.45 3.13
CA LYS A 94 -8.44 -2.18 2.55
C LYS A 94 -7.36 -1.64 1.61
N LYS A 95 -7.55 -1.81 0.29
CA LYS A 95 -6.76 -1.09 -0.71
C LYS A 95 -7.48 0.20 -1.11
N TYR A 96 -6.78 1.32 -1.04
CA TYR A 96 -7.32 2.63 -1.37
C TYR A 96 -7.11 2.94 -2.85
N HIS A 97 -8.22 3.06 -3.57
CA HIS A 97 -8.25 3.54 -4.94
C HIS A 97 -8.72 4.99 -4.94
N TYR A 98 -7.82 5.90 -5.32
CA TYR A 98 -8.09 7.33 -5.42
C TYR A 98 -8.87 7.64 -6.70
N LYS A 99 -10.11 7.11 -6.80
CA LYS A 99 -10.96 7.26 -7.99
C LYS A 99 -11.23 8.72 -8.35
N GLN A 100 -11.30 9.59 -7.35
CA GLN A 100 -11.58 11.01 -7.57
C GLN A 100 -10.31 11.75 -7.96
N ARG A 101 -10.19 11.98 -9.26
CA ARG A 101 -9.21 12.92 -9.84
C ARG A 101 -9.83 14.31 -9.82
N CYS A 102 -9.31 15.19 -8.99
CA CYS A 102 -9.81 16.56 -8.83
C CYS A 102 -9.16 17.51 -9.86
N HIS A 103 -7.93 17.25 -10.29
CA HIS A 103 -7.28 18.01 -11.36
C HIS A 103 -6.27 17.12 -12.08
N ASP A 104 -6.43 16.94 -13.39
CA ASP A 104 -5.53 16.15 -14.21
C ASP A 104 -5.26 16.80 -15.58
N PRO A 105 -3.99 17.09 -15.92
CA PRO A 105 -2.84 17.19 -15.01
C PRO A 105 -2.92 18.47 -14.16
N CYS A 106 -2.24 18.49 -13.02
CA CYS A 106 -2.00 19.70 -12.26
C CYS A 106 -0.66 20.33 -12.65
N TYR A 107 -0.63 21.64 -12.86
CA TYR A 107 0.60 22.35 -13.26
C TYR A 107 1.34 23.03 -12.11
N LEU A 108 0.88 22.85 -10.86
CA LEU A 108 1.62 23.34 -9.70
C LEU A 108 2.94 22.58 -9.56
N LYS A 109 4.05 23.32 -9.45
CA LYS A 109 5.41 22.77 -9.40
C LYS A 109 5.97 22.63 -7.98
N ASN A 110 5.34 23.26 -7.00
CA ASN A 110 5.82 23.37 -5.62
C ASN A 110 5.05 22.48 -4.62
N VAL A 111 4.15 21.62 -5.10
CA VAL A 111 3.46 20.65 -4.24
C VAL A 111 4.35 19.40 -4.12
N PRO A 112 4.76 19.01 -2.90
CA PRO A 112 5.49 17.76 -2.67
C PRO A 112 4.67 16.55 -3.11
N ARG A 113 5.33 15.55 -3.68
CA ARG A 113 4.68 14.30 -4.13
C ARG A 113 4.04 13.61 -2.93
N GLU A 114 2.81 13.14 -3.12
CA GLU A 114 2.04 12.30 -2.17
C GLU A 114 1.87 12.92 -0.77
N HIS A 115 1.94 14.26 -0.69
CA HIS A 115 1.72 14.98 0.55
C HIS A 115 0.27 15.42 0.68
N ILE A 116 -0.48 14.75 1.56
CA ILE A 116 -1.86 15.11 1.86
C ILE A 116 -1.89 16.46 2.58
N GLY A 117 -2.69 17.37 2.05
CA GLY A 117 -2.95 18.67 2.66
C GLY A 117 -1.81 19.66 2.57
N SER A 118 -0.94 19.52 1.57
CA SER A 118 0.11 20.51 1.30
C SER A 118 -0.51 21.90 1.12
N PRO A 119 -0.05 22.94 1.84
CA PRO A 119 -0.61 24.29 1.72
C PRO A 119 -0.64 24.83 0.29
N GLU A 120 0.32 24.44 -0.54
CA GLU A 120 0.43 24.85 -1.94
C GLU A 120 -0.76 24.39 -2.79
N LEU A 121 -1.46 23.33 -2.37
CA LEU A 121 -2.66 22.82 -3.04
C LEU A 121 -3.81 23.81 -3.02
N VAL A 122 -3.83 24.81 -2.11
CA VAL A 122 -4.84 25.89 -2.14
C VAL A 122 -4.80 26.67 -3.45
N ASN A 123 -3.66 26.66 -4.15
CA ASN A 123 -3.47 27.31 -5.44
C ASN A 123 -3.81 26.38 -6.62
N CYS A 124 -4.22 25.14 -6.36
CA CYS A 124 -4.61 24.23 -7.42
C CYS A 124 -5.90 24.76 -8.06
N TRP A 125 -6.02 24.67 -9.39
CA TRP A 125 -7.25 25.06 -10.08
C TRP A 125 -8.47 24.39 -9.44
N ALA A 126 -8.39 23.13 -9.01
CA ALA A 126 -9.52 22.47 -8.37
C ALA A 126 -9.94 23.06 -7.00
N MET A 127 -9.19 24.00 -6.40
CA MET A 127 -9.50 24.60 -5.10
C MET A 127 -10.07 26.01 -5.23
N SER A 128 -11.06 26.31 -4.40
CA SER A 128 -11.62 27.63 -4.18
C SER A 128 -12.06 27.76 -2.72
N ASN A 129 -11.63 28.82 -2.03
CA ASN A 129 -11.93 29.04 -0.60
C ASN A 129 -11.66 27.79 0.27
N ARG A 130 -10.51 27.15 0.06
CA ARG A 130 -10.08 25.88 0.69
C ARG A 130 -10.92 24.64 0.35
N LYS A 131 -11.99 24.77 -0.43
CA LYS A 131 -12.84 23.65 -0.86
C LYS A 131 -12.53 23.25 -2.29
N CYS A 132 -12.54 21.96 -2.55
CA CYS A 132 -12.43 21.45 -3.90
C CYS A 132 -13.74 21.66 -4.65
N ARG A 133 -13.72 22.31 -5.82
CA ARG A 133 -14.91 22.45 -6.68
C ARG A 133 -15.37 21.15 -7.34
N ILE A 134 -14.54 20.11 -7.32
CA ILE A 134 -14.88 18.81 -7.92
C ILE A 134 -15.54 17.89 -6.88
N CYS A 135 -14.98 17.79 -5.68
CA CYS A 135 -15.44 16.84 -4.68
C CYS A 135 -15.92 17.47 -3.36
N SER A 136 -15.91 18.80 -3.26
CA SER A 136 -16.33 19.58 -2.07
C SER A 136 -15.53 19.33 -0.79
N CYS A 137 -14.49 18.48 -0.82
CA CYS A 137 -13.62 18.24 0.33
C CYS A 137 -12.66 19.41 0.56
N ASP A 138 -12.15 19.57 1.79
CA ASP A 138 -11.14 20.58 2.09
C ASP A 138 -9.80 20.24 1.40
N TYR A 139 -9.01 21.25 1.06
CA TYR A 139 -7.69 21.06 0.43
C TYR A 139 -6.79 20.17 1.30
N SER A 140 -6.97 20.17 2.62
CA SER A 140 -6.26 19.29 3.57
C SER A 140 -6.47 17.80 3.31
N SER A 141 -7.46 17.42 2.50
CA SER A 141 -7.72 16.03 2.08
C SER A 141 -7.16 15.68 0.71
N HIS A 142 -6.36 16.54 0.07
CA HIS A 142 -5.88 16.34 -1.30
C HIS A 142 -4.37 16.16 -1.36
N MET A 143 -3.87 15.54 -2.43
CA MET A 143 -2.43 15.37 -2.68
C MET A 143 -2.12 15.30 -4.18
N HIS A 144 -0.86 15.48 -4.54
CA HIS A 144 -0.35 15.17 -5.88
C HIS A 144 0.10 13.71 -5.96
N ILE A 145 -0.45 12.94 -6.90
CA ILE A 145 0.07 11.62 -7.28
C ILE A 145 0.68 11.66 -8.68
N TYR A 146 1.68 10.81 -8.91
CA TYR A 146 2.36 10.62 -10.19
C TYR A 146 2.14 9.19 -10.71
N TYR A 147 1.08 8.54 -10.26
CA TYR A 147 0.65 7.24 -10.73
C TYR A 147 -0.88 7.18 -10.71
N VAL A 148 -1.45 6.31 -11.52
CA VAL A 148 -2.83 5.85 -11.36
C VAL A 148 -2.82 4.40 -10.92
N SER A 149 -3.65 4.09 -9.94
CA SER A 149 -3.84 2.73 -9.48
C SER A 149 -4.96 2.09 -10.30
N GLU A 150 -4.63 1.05 -11.07
CA GLU A 150 -5.58 0.27 -11.87
C GLU A 150 -5.77 -1.09 -11.19
N THR A 151 -7.01 -1.47 -10.90
CA THR A 151 -7.34 -2.83 -10.46
C THR A 151 -7.27 -3.77 -11.66
N TYR A 152 -6.62 -4.93 -11.51
CA TYR A 152 -6.70 -6.02 -12.47
C TYR A 152 -6.89 -7.35 -11.75
N ASP A 153 -7.64 -8.24 -12.40
CA ASP A 153 -7.77 -9.62 -11.97
C ASP A 153 -6.45 -10.34 -12.26
N ASP A 154 -5.68 -10.62 -11.22
CA ASP A 154 -4.50 -11.47 -11.32
C ASP A 154 -4.92 -12.89 -10.99
N LYS A 155 -4.64 -13.81 -11.92
CA LYS A 155 -4.72 -15.23 -11.64
C LYS A 155 -3.29 -15.70 -11.44
N ILE A 156 -3.02 -16.34 -10.31
CA ILE A 156 -1.84 -17.22 -10.23
C ILE A 156 -2.18 -18.39 -11.15
N ASP A 157 -1.88 -18.23 -12.43
CA ASP A 157 -2.37 -19.13 -13.44
C ASP A 157 -1.33 -20.17 -13.83
N ASN A 158 -1.86 -21.35 -14.09
CA ASN A 158 -1.25 -22.37 -14.91
C ASN A 158 -2.29 -22.73 -15.98
N GLU A 159 -2.78 -21.71 -16.71
CA GLU A 159 -3.98 -21.79 -17.56
C GLU A 159 -3.80 -22.86 -18.66
N GLY A 160 -2.55 -23.06 -19.10
CA GLY A 160 -2.16 -24.12 -20.04
C GLY A 160 -2.20 -25.55 -19.47
N VAL A 161 -2.16 -25.72 -18.15
CA VAL A 161 -2.05 -27.03 -17.48
C VAL A 161 -3.41 -27.69 -17.28
N LYS A 162 -4.48 -26.90 -17.05
CA LYS A 162 -5.82 -27.44 -16.76
C LYS A 162 -6.39 -28.30 -17.90
N ALA A 163 -6.06 -27.94 -19.15
CA ALA A 163 -6.45 -28.67 -20.35
C ALA A 163 -5.70 -30.00 -20.53
N GLN A 164 -4.52 -30.13 -19.91
CA GLN A 164 -3.67 -31.32 -20.01
C GLN A 164 -3.85 -32.31 -18.85
N ILE A 165 -4.49 -31.89 -17.75
CA ILE A 165 -4.81 -32.77 -16.61
C ILE A 165 -5.96 -33.72 -16.98
N LYS A 166 -5.58 -34.96 -17.30
CA LYS A 166 -6.49 -36.05 -17.69
C LYS A 166 -6.93 -36.94 -16.52
N ASP A 167 -6.13 -37.00 -15.45
CA ASP A 167 -6.36 -37.87 -14.31
C ASP A 167 -6.07 -37.18 -12.96
N ARG A 168 -6.41 -37.88 -11.88
CA ARG A 168 -6.30 -37.39 -10.50
C ARG A 168 -4.86 -37.22 -10.05
N GLU A 169 -3.95 -38.06 -10.54
CA GLU A 169 -2.53 -38.05 -10.13
C GLU A 169 -1.81 -36.83 -10.72
N ALA A 170 -2.06 -36.53 -12.00
CA ALA A 170 -1.61 -35.29 -12.64
C ALA A 170 -2.17 -34.05 -11.93
N ALA A 171 -3.45 -34.07 -11.54
CA ALA A 171 -4.07 -32.99 -10.78
C ALA A 171 -3.41 -32.80 -9.40
N LEU A 172 -3.07 -33.89 -8.71
CA LEU A 172 -2.36 -33.89 -7.43
C LEU A 172 -0.95 -33.33 -7.55
N ASN A 173 -0.19 -33.74 -8.57
CA ASN A 173 1.17 -33.24 -8.79
C ASN A 173 1.21 -31.74 -9.09
N GLU A 174 0.28 -31.24 -9.91
CA GLU A 174 0.18 -29.79 -10.19
C GLU A 174 -0.28 -29.00 -8.97
N THR A 175 -1.17 -29.57 -8.17
CA THR A 175 -1.57 -28.99 -6.89
C THR A 175 -0.38 -28.91 -5.92
N LYS A 176 0.50 -29.92 -5.85
CA LYS A 176 1.74 -29.87 -5.06
C LYS A 176 2.72 -28.79 -5.54
N LYS A 177 2.86 -28.60 -6.85
CA LYS A 177 3.67 -27.50 -7.42
C LYS A 177 3.11 -26.13 -7.07
N MET A 178 1.77 -25.99 -7.09
CA MET A 178 1.09 -24.77 -6.64
C MET A 178 1.38 -24.50 -5.16
N VAL A 179 1.29 -25.52 -4.29
CA VAL A 179 1.67 -25.39 -2.87
C VAL A 179 3.12 -24.93 -2.71
N ALA A 180 4.06 -25.51 -3.45
CA ALA A 180 5.46 -25.07 -3.41
C ALA A 180 5.64 -23.60 -3.84
N THR A 181 4.87 -23.15 -4.84
CA THR A 181 4.87 -21.75 -5.31
C THR A 181 4.28 -20.81 -4.25
N ILE A 182 3.20 -21.24 -3.59
CA ILE A 182 2.56 -20.55 -2.47
C ILE A 182 3.55 -20.37 -1.31
N GLU A 183 4.25 -21.42 -0.91
CA GLU A 183 5.25 -21.37 0.18
C GLU A 183 6.47 -20.48 -0.16
N SER A 184 6.94 -20.53 -1.41
CA SER A 184 8.03 -19.65 -1.86
C SER A 184 7.61 -18.16 -1.80
N ARG A 185 6.39 -17.84 -2.24
CA ARG A 185 5.85 -16.47 -2.14
C ARG A 185 5.64 -16.04 -0.70
N LYS A 186 5.15 -16.93 0.18
CA LYS A 186 5.02 -16.67 1.61
C LYS A 186 6.38 -16.29 2.23
N THR A 187 7.43 -17.04 1.91
CA THR A 187 8.80 -16.76 2.37
C THR A 187 9.29 -15.39 1.89
N ALA A 188 9.05 -15.05 0.62
CA ALA A 188 9.42 -13.74 0.08
C ALA A 188 8.70 -12.59 0.81
N TYR A 189 7.40 -12.77 1.06
CA TYR A 189 6.58 -11.83 1.83
C TYR A 189 7.06 -11.68 3.28
N GLU A 190 7.40 -12.77 3.95
CA GLU A 190 7.96 -12.71 5.32
C GLU A 190 9.28 -11.94 5.37
N ASN A 191 10.14 -12.11 4.37
CA ASN A 191 11.38 -11.36 4.25
C ASN A 191 11.13 -9.85 4.04
N GLU A 192 10.21 -9.49 3.14
CA GLU A 192 9.83 -8.10 2.90
C GLU A 192 9.26 -7.44 4.17
N LYS A 193 8.35 -8.14 4.86
CA LYS A 193 7.80 -7.68 6.14
C LYS A 193 8.90 -7.45 7.19
N ASN A 194 9.85 -8.37 7.29
CA ASN A 194 10.96 -8.25 8.24
C ASN A 194 11.83 -7.01 7.97
N ILE A 195 12.02 -6.65 6.70
CA ILE A 195 12.73 -5.42 6.31
C ILE A 195 11.94 -4.18 6.75
N ILE A 196 10.62 -4.17 6.53
CA ILE A 196 9.75 -3.07 6.94
C ILE A 196 9.76 -2.89 8.47
N ILE A 197 9.57 -3.97 9.22
CA ILE A 197 9.59 -3.93 10.69
C ILE A 197 10.93 -3.42 11.22
N LYS A 198 12.05 -3.90 10.65
CA LYS A 198 13.39 -3.41 11.02
C LYS A 198 13.55 -1.92 10.71
N THR A 199 13.06 -1.46 9.56
CA THR A 199 13.07 -0.03 9.19
C THR A 199 12.25 0.80 10.18
N MET A 200 11.04 0.36 10.51
CA MET A 200 10.19 1.03 11.51
C MET A 200 10.82 1.07 12.90
N ALA A 201 11.47 -0.03 13.34
CA ALA A 201 12.19 -0.06 14.61
C ALA A 201 13.38 0.91 14.61
N THR A 202 14.10 1.02 13.49
CA THR A 202 15.21 1.97 13.31
C THR A 202 14.71 3.42 13.37
N PHE A 203 13.59 3.71 12.72
CA PHE A 203 12.92 4.99 12.79
C PHE A 203 12.44 5.34 14.21
N ALA A 204 11.80 4.40 14.91
CA ALA A 204 11.40 4.59 16.30
C ALA A 204 12.61 4.86 17.20
N HIS A 205 13.72 4.15 17.00
CA HIS A 205 14.96 4.37 17.74
C HIS A 205 15.54 5.77 17.48
N PHE A 206 15.58 6.20 16.22
CA PHE A 206 16.01 7.54 15.84
C PHE A 206 15.13 8.62 16.46
N LEU A 207 13.81 8.45 16.39
CA LEU A 207 12.85 9.37 17.00
C LEU A 207 13.01 9.47 18.51
N ASN A 208 13.24 8.35 19.20
CA ASN A 208 13.42 8.33 20.64
C ASN A 208 14.74 9.01 21.08
N ARG A 209 15.83 8.77 20.35
CA ARG A 209 17.14 9.39 20.65
C ARG A 209 17.19 10.89 20.36
N ASN A 210 16.42 11.35 19.39
CA ASN A 210 16.39 12.74 18.95
C ASN A 210 15.10 13.46 19.38
N ALA A 211 14.32 12.84 20.28
CA ALA A 211 13.18 13.50 20.91
C ALA A 211 13.72 14.63 21.79
N ILE A 212 13.74 15.84 21.23
CA ILE A 212 13.86 17.06 22.02
C ILE A 212 12.57 17.09 22.85
N ALA A 213 12.65 16.67 24.12
CA ALA A 213 11.59 16.93 25.08
C ALA A 213 11.29 18.42 24.98
N PRO A 214 10.01 18.85 24.81
CA PRO A 214 9.70 20.26 24.86
C PRO A 214 10.14 20.73 26.25
N TYR A 215 11.27 21.43 26.29
CA TYR A 215 11.66 22.18 27.47
C TYR A 215 10.61 23.26 27.58
N ASN A 216 9.68 23.04 28.50
CA ASN A 216 8.61 23.95 28.77
C ASN A 216 9.22 25.17 29.47
N ASP A 217 9.72 26.12 28.70
CA ASP A 217 10.26 27.40 29.19
C ASP A 217 9.13 28.36 29.62
N SER A 218 8.04 27.80 30.14
CA SER A 218 6.91 28.53 30.73
C SER A 218 6.83 28.35 32.25
N TYR A 219 8.00 28.35 32.91
CA TYR A 219 8.09 28.76 34.30
C TYR A 219 9.06 29.95 34.41
N LYS A 220 8.52 31.02 34.99
CA LYS A 220 9.14 32.33 35.26
C LYS A 220 10.47 32.24 36.00
#